data_AF-A0A2E7A3K5-F1
#
_entry.id   AF-A0A2E7A3K5-F1
#
_cell.length_a   1.000
_cell.length_b   1.000
_cell.length_c   1.000
_cell.angle_alpha   90.00
_cell.angle_beta   90.00
_cell.angle_gamma   90.00
#
_symmetry.space_group_name_H-M   'P 1'
#
loop_
_entity.id
_entity.type
_entity.pdbx_description
1 polymer ?
#
loop_
_entity_poly.entity_id
_entity_poly.type
_entity_poly.pdbx_seq_one_letter_code
_entity_poly.pdbx_strand_id
1 'polypeptide(L)'
;MPYSSSLSTHDNPGIAVAETIGQVLDDIGPSPDFAIVFMSGSFKNRFSQIHSALLELLAPKALMGCTADAVVYGAKEIEDQSALTIFAGKFEGHATPVRISNAVHSSPDALLADNGLDAHTMLLLADPFSFPAEETIRHLRSSHPHIQVIGGLISSAQARPSASLFLDGEIYSDGAVALLIGGSVEIEPLVSQGCRPIGTPLIVTKAEGNLVHELGGQPALKRLEDIIASMEEGERLQATHGLHVGRVIDEHKADFIPGDFLIRAVLGADSDSGAVAIGDVAPVGSTIQFQVRDARAATDELEHQVSRTPTGCGALLFTCNGRGTNLFETTNHDASRLAACIHREVVAGMFCAGEIGPVSAQSFLHGFTASAAIFRD
;
A
#
# COMPACT_ATOMS: atom_id res chain seq x y z
N MET A 1 20.36 -7.89 15.49
CA MET A 1 19.16 -8.27 14.73
C MET A 1 19.27 -7.62 13.37
N PRO A 2 18.74 -8.22 12.29
CA PRO A 2 18.97 -7.70 10.94
C PRO A 2 18.31 -6.34 10.72
N TYR A 3 17.19 -6.03 11.39
CA TYR A 3 16.42 -4.80 11.14
C TYR A 3 16.39 -3.84 12.34
N SER A 4 16.20 -2.55 12.01
CA SER A 4 15.94 -1.45 12.93
C SER A 4 14.85 -0.54 12.37
N SER A 5 14.01 -0.02 13.26
CA SER A 5 13.11 1.09 12.96
C SER A 5 13.39 2.22 13.95
N SER A 6 13.24 3.48 13.54
CA SER A 6 13.43 4.64 14.41
C SER A 6 12.36 5.70 14.17
N LEU A 7 12.17 6.60 15.15
CA LEU A 7 11.23 7.71 15.08
C LEU A 7 11.81 8.93 15.78
N SER A 8 11.59 10.11 15.20
CA SER A 8 11.62 11.37 15.92
C SER A 8 10.44 12.25 15.53
N THR A 9 9.86 12.88 16.54
CA THR A 9 8.81 13.92 16.41
C THR A 9 9.33 15.29 16.85
N HIS A 10 10.65 15.47 16.91
CA HIS A 10 11.26 16.71 17.39
C HIS A 10 11.14 17.82 16.33
N ASP A 11 10.59 18.99 16.67
CA ASP A 11 10.32 20.07 15.69
C ASP A 11 11.55 20.56 14.90
N ASN A 12 12.75 20.44 15.49
CA ASN A 12 14.01 20.71 14.79
C ASN A 12 14.44 19.52 13.91
N PRO A 13 14.51 19.67 12.57
CA PRO A 13 14.88 18.59 11.65
C PRO A 13 16.29 18.04 11.87
N GLY A 14 17.23 18.88 12.32
CA GLY A 14 18.61 18.45 12.60
C GLY A 14 18.70 17.54 13.83
N ILE A 15 17.87 17.80 14.84
CA ILE A 15 17.75 16.91 16.00
C ILE A 15 17.01 15.64 15.58
N ALA A 16 15.90 15.77 14.84
CA ALA A 16 15.11 14.61 14.44
C ALA A 16 15.89 13.61 13.57
N VAL A 17 16.68 14.10 12.61
CA VAL A 17 17.53 13.22 11.79
C VAL A 17 18.68 12.62 12.61
N ALA A 18 19.24 13.36 13.57
CA ALA A 18 20.29 12.82 14.44
C ALA A 18 19.77 11.73 15.39
N GLU A 19 18.58 11.91 15.98
CA GLU A 19 17.91 10.93 16.85
C GLU A 19 17.59 9.65 16.08
N THR A 20 17.00 9.77 14.89
CA THR A 20 16.63 8.61 14.06
C THR A 20 17.85 7.85 13.55
N ILE A 21 18.88 8.55 13.05
CA ILE A 21 20.15 7.93 12.65
C ILE A 21 20.83 7.28 13.86
N GLY A 22 20.90 7.97 15.00
CA GLY A 22 21.51 7.44 16.22
C GLY A 22 20.89 6.12 16.65
N GLN A 23 19.56 6.02 16.66
CA GLN A 23 18.86 4.78 17.00
C GLN A 23 19.21 3.62 16.05
N VAL A 24 19.25 3.87 14.73
CA VAL A 24 19.63 2.85 13.74
C VAL A 24 21.08 2.41 13.94
N LEU A 25 21.99 3.36 14.19
CA LEU A 25 23.40 3.06 14.46
C LEU A 25 23.57 2.22 15.73
N ASP A 26 22.78 2.47 16.78
CA ASP A 26 22.83 1.71 18.02
C ASP A 26 22.28 0.28 17.83
N ASP A 27 21.21 0.11 17.05
CA ASP A 27 20.57 -1.20 16.85
C ASP A 27 21.31 -2.11 15.86
N ILE A 28 21.80 -1.57 14.72
CA ILE A 28 22.40 -2.36 13.63
C ILE A 28 23.75 -1.84 13.11
N GLY A 29 24.27 -0.73 13.65
CA GLY A 29 25.54 -0.13 13.23
C GLY A 29 25.46 0.65 11.91
N PRO A 30 26.58 1.21 11.44
CA PRO A 30 26.63 2.00 10.21
C PRO A 30 26.46 1.15 8.96
N SER A 31 26.14 1.81 7.86
CA SER A 31 26.03 1.25 6.51
C SER A 31 25.14 0.01 6.43
N PRO A 32 23.82 0.15 6.74
CA PRO A 32 22.87 -0.91 6.48
C PRO A 32 22.80 -1.20 4.97
N ASP A 33 22.36 -2.40 4.60
CA ASP A 33 22.18 -2.79 3.20
C ASP A 33 21.11 -1.94 2.51
N PHE A 34 20.12 -1.49 3.28
CA PHE A 34 19.15 -0.50 2.82
C PHE A 34 18.61 0.35 3.97
N ALA A 35 18.10 1.53 3.62
CA ALA A 35 17.27 2.36 4.49
C ALA A 35 16.08 2.92 3.70
N ILE A 36 14.88 2.84 4.29
CA ILE A 36 13.65 3.43 3.77
C ILE A 36 13.17 4.48 4.77
N VAL A 37 12.88 5.69 4.27
CA VAL A 37 12.57 6.84 5.12
C VAL A 37 11.25 7.46 4.75
N PHE A 38 10.43 7.73 5.76
CA PHE A 38 9.16 8.43 5.61
C PHE A 38 9.16 9.69 6.47
N MET A 39 8.65 10.80 5.94
CA MET A 39 8.55 12.04 6.69
C MET A 39 7.25 12.80 6.46
N SER A 40 6.71 13.37 7.55
CA SER A 40 5.47 14.14 7.57
C SER A 40 5.65 15.55 8.14
N GLY A 41 4.60 16.36 8.06
CA GLY A 41 4.55 17.71 8.63
C GLY A 41 5.61 18.66 8.08
N SER A 42 6.26 19.41 8.97
CA SER A 42 7.20 20.47 8.59
C SER A 42 8.51 19.95 7.96
N PHE A 43 8.84 18.67 8.16
CA PHE A 43 10.04 18.06 7.59
C PHE A 43 10.02 17.98 6.07
N LYS A 44 8.84 18.02 5.45
CA LYS A 44 8.67 18.14 3.99
C LYS A 44 9.46 19.33 3.41
N ASN A 45 9.60 20.42 4.16
CA ASN A 45 10.33 21.63 3.74
C ASN A 45 11.85 21.52 3.93
N ARG A 46 12.33 20.46 4.57
CA ARG A 46 13.74 20.24 4.95
C ARG A 46 14.28 18.92 4.37
N PHE A 47 13.55 18.39 3.39
CA PHE A 47 13.77 17.12 2.70
C PHE A 47 15.24 16.93 2.28
N SER A 48 15.84 17.93 1.61
CA SER A 48 17.23 17.85 1.13
C SER A 48 18.28 17.77 2.24
N GLN A 49 18.06 18.42 3.40
CA GLN A 49 19.02 18.34 4.50
C GLN A 49 18.93 17.00 5.24
N ILE A 50 17.72 16.48 5.43
CA ILE A 50 17.52 15.15 6.01
C ILE A 50 18.17 14.10 5.10
N HIS A 51 17.91 14.19 3.79
CA HIS A 51 18.50 13.33 2.77
C HIS A 51 20.04 13.36 2.78
N SER A 52 20.65 14.54 2.79
CA SER A 52 22.11 14.68 2.87
C SER A 52 22.70 14.05 4.15
N ALA A 53 22.06 14.29 5.30
CA ALA A 53 22.51 13.73 6.57
C ALA A 53 22.42 12.19 6.60
N LEU A 54 21.41 11.59 5.97
CA LEU A 54 21.29 10.14 5.86
C LEU A 54 22.43 9.54 5.03
N LEU A 55 22.77 10.16 3.89
CA LEU A 55 23.87 9.71 3.04
C LEU A 55 25.23 9.82 3.74
N GLU A 56 25.46 10.92 4.48
CA GLU A 56 26.74 11.17 5.14
C GLU A 56 26.94 10.38 6.43
N LEU A 57 25.90 10.28 7.28
CA LEU A 57 26.03 9.77 8.64
C LEU A 57 25.59 8.30 8.78
N LEU A 58 24.51 7.89 8.11
CA LEU A 58 24.06 6.50 8.12
C LEU A 58 24.74 5.68 7.01
N ALA A 59 25.03 6.33 5.87
CA ALA A 59 25.72 5.76 4.71
C ALA A 59 25.18 4.38 4.26
N PRO A 60 23.85 4.23 4.06
CA PRO A 60 23.24 2.97 3.61
C PRO A 60 23.72 2.62 2.19
N LYS A 61 23.74 1.33 1.84
CA LYS A 61 24.10 0.89 0.47
C LYS A 61 23.01 1.23 -0.56
N ALA A 62 21.75 1.20 -0.14
CA ALA A 62 20.61 1.67 -0.90
C ALA A 62 19.72 2.57 -0.01
N LEU A 63 19.37 3.76 -0.48
CA LEU A 63 18.51 4.70 0.23
C LEU A 63 17.25 4.98 -0.59
N MET A 64 16.08 4.76 -0.02
CA MET A 64 14.79 5.10 -0.63
C MET A 64 13.95 5.89 0.37
N GLY A 65 13.09 6.79 -0.10
CA GLY A 65 12.19 7.47 0.84
C GLY A 65 11.28 8.47 0.20
N CYS A 66 10.34 8.96 0.99
CA CYS A 66 9.33 9.88 0.51
C CYS A 66 8.74 10.77 1.60
N THR A 67 7.97 11.76 1.17
CA THR A 67 7.05 12.48 2.06
C THR A 67 5.71 11.75 2.15
N ALA A 68 5.03 11.92 3.29
CA ALA A 68 3.69 11.41 3.55
C ALA A 68 2.92 12.37 4.46
N ASP A 69 1.60 12.20 4.56
CA ASP A 69 0.77 13.03 5.45
C ASP A 69 0.92 12.59 6.91
N ALA A 70 1.10 11.29 7.14
CA ALA A 70 1.41 10.69 8.43
C ALA A 70 2.37 9.51 8.25
N VAL A 71 3.06 9.13 9.33
CA VAL A 71 4.03 8.02 9.33
C VAL A 71 3.66 6.97 10.38
N VAL A 72 4.20 5.77 10.23
CA VAL A 72 4.05 4.66 11.18
C VAL A 72 5.40 4.37 11.84
N TYR A 73 5.38 4.07 13.14
CA TYR A 73 6.54 3.55 13.87
C TYR A 73 6.09 2.61 15.01
N GLY A 74 6.62 1.38 15.01
CA GLY A 74 6.21 0.35 15.96
C GLY A 74 4.70 0.17 15.97
N ALA A 75 4.11 0.13 17.17
CA ALA A 75 2.67 0.09 17.36
C ALA A 75 1.96 1.46 17.23
N LYS A 76 2.55 2.48 16.58
CA LYS A 76 2.01 3.85 16.53
C LYS A 76 1.84 4.41 15.11
N GLU A 77 0.75 5.15 14.93
CA GLU A 77 0.40 5.98 13.78
C GLU A 77 0.57 7.45 14.20
N ILE A 78 1.50 8.16 13.57
CA ILE A 78 1.88 9.53 13.91
C ILE A 78 1.17 10.50 12.96
N GLU A 79 -0.11 10.74 13.26
CA GLU A 79 -1.00 11.66 12.54
C GLU A 79 -0.82 13.11 13.01
N ASP A 80 -1.19 14.07 12.15
CA ASP A 80 -1.30 15.52 12.42
C ASP A 80 -0.07 16.23 13.04
N GLN A 81 1.13 15.70 12.83
CA GLN A 81 2.37 16.33 13.33
C GLN A 81 3.59 16.03 12.45
N SER A 82 4.70 16.72 12.73
CA SER A 82 5.99 16.45 12.08
C SER A 82 6.61 15.18 12.64
N ALA A 83 6.96 14.24 11.77
CA ALA A 83 7.59 12.99 12.17
C ALA A 83 8.53 12.49 11.09
N LEU A 84 9.64 11.88 11.51
CA LEU A 84 10.63 11.23 10.66
C LEU A 84 10.81 9.81 11.16
N THR A 85 10.64 8.83 10.29
CA THR A 85 10.89 7.42 10.61
C THR A 85 11.84 6.80 9.58
N ILE A 86 12.72 5.92 10.05
CA ILE A 86 13.64 5.14 9.23
C ILE A 86 13.38 3.66 9.50
N PHE A 87 13.22 2.87 8.44
CA PHE A 87 13.35 1.42 8.45
C PHE A 87 14.68 1.05 7.81
N ALA A 88 15.53 0.26 8.46
CA ALA A 88 16.82 -0.13 7.92
C ALA A 88 17.13 -1.60 8.20
N GLY A 89 17.89 -2.22 7.31
CA GLY A 89 18.20 -3.65 7.42
C GLY A 89 19.62 -4.02 7.00
N LYS A 90 20.17 -5.05 7.66
CA LYS A 90 21.33 -5.86 7.27
C LYS A 90 20.84 -7.30 7.14
N PHE A 91 20.53 -7.73 5.93
CA PHE A 91 19.70 -8.90 5.69
C PHE A 91 20.39 -9.92 4.77
N GLU A 92 19.88 -11.15 4.72
CA GLU A 92 20.44 -12.20 3.86
C GLU A 92 19.96 -12.04 2.40
N GLY A 93 20.46 -10.99 1.73
CA GLY A 93 20.10 -10.69 0.35
C GLY A 93 20.75 -9.41 -0.16
N HIS A 94 20.10 -8.80 -1.14
CA HIS A 94 20.50 -7.51 -1.68
C HIS A 94 19.28 -6.66 -2.04
N ALA A 95 19.47 -5.33 -1.99
CA ALA A 95 18.48 -4.35 -2.39
C ALA A 95 19.06 -3.50 -3.51
N THR A 96 18.47 -3.60 -4.71
CA THR A 96 18.92 -2.84 -5.88
C THR A 96 17.99 -1.63 -6.09
N PRO A 97 18.49 -0.40 -5.97
CA PRO A 97 17.69 0.81 -6.16
C PRO A 97 17.37 1.03 -7.64
N VAL A 98 16.10 1.32 -7.95
CA VAL A 98 15.62 1.54 -9.31
C VAL A 98 14.71 2.77 -9.38
N ARG A 99 14.99 3.67 -10.34
CA ARG A 99 14.10 4.79 -10.70
C ARG A 99 13.23 4.40 -11.89
N ILE A 100 11.91 4.58 -11.77
CA ILE A 100 10.95 4.29 -12.85
C ILE A 100 10.30 5.57 -13.33
N SER A 101 10.87 6.17 -14.38
CA SER A 101 10.38 7.43 -14.95
C SER A 101 9.06 7.27 -15.70
N ASN A 102 8.32 8.36 -15.90
CA ASN A 102 7.11 8.38 -16.74
C ASN A 102 7.45 8.37 -18.27
N ALA A 103 8.73 8.34 -18.64
CA ALA A 103 9.14 8.43 -20.04
C ALA A 103 9.17 7.06 -20.73
N VAL A 104 8.85 7.06 -22.03
CA VAL A 104 8.80 5.93 -22.98
C VAL A 104 10.08 5.08 -23.04
N HIS A 105 11.18 5.51 -22.40
CA HIS A 105 12.50 4.88 -22.49
C HIS A 105 12.89 3.99 -21.31
N SER A 106 12.08 3.91 -20.25
CA SER A 106 12.34 3.01 -19.12
C SER A 106 11.14 2.08 -18.91
N SER A 107 10.98 1.09 -19.79
CA SER A 107 10.00 0.04 -19.53
C SER A 107 10.42 -0.72 -18.26
N PRO A 108 9.48 -1.13 -17.40
CA PRO A 108 9.78 -1.95 -16.24
C PRO A 108 10.60 -3.20 -16.59
N ASP A 109 10.37 -3.76 -17.78
CA ASP A 109 11.10 -4.93 -18.29
C ASP A 109 12.60 -4.66 -18.49
N ALA A 110 12.97 -3.51 -19.05
CA ALA A 110 14.37 -3.16 -19.24
C ALA A 110 15.08 -2.98 -17.88
N LEU A 111 14.40 -2.33 -16.94
CA LEU A 111 14.93 -2.13 -15.60
C LEU A 111 15.14 -3.45 -14.85
N LEU A 112 14.21 -4.39 -14.98
CA LEU A 112 14.32 -5.72 -14.37
C LEU A 112 15.37 -6.60 -15.05
N ALA A 113 15.47 -6.56 -16.38
CA ALA A 113 16.50 -7.29 -17.12
C ALA A 113 17.92 -6.83 -16.73
N ASP A 114 18.11 -5.53 -16.51
CA ASP A 114 19.40 -4.95 -16.17
C ASP A 114 19.75 -5.10 -14.67
N ASN A 115 18.75 -5.15 -13.77
CA ASN A 115 18.96 -4.95 -12.33
C ASN A 115 18.29 -5.97 -11.38
N GLY A 116 17.51 -6.93 -11.89
CA GLY A 116 16.58 -7.73 -11.06
C GLY A 116 16.43 -9.19 -11.46
N LEU A 117 17.45 -9.82 -12.06
CA LEU A 117 17.36 -11.19 -12.56
C LEU A 117 16.99 -12.25 -11.51
N ASP A 118 17.25 -11.99 -10.22
CA ASP A 118 16.90 -12.85 -9.08
C ASP A 118 16.00 -12.15 -8.05
N ALA A 119 15.44 -10.99 -8.39
CA ALA A 119 14.52 -10.28 -7.51
C ALA A 119 13.19 -11.02 -7.39
N HIS A 120 12.71 -11.20 -6.16
CA HIS A 120 11.39 -11.77 -5.88
C HIS A 120 10.39 -10.69 -5.43
N THR A 121 10.87 -9.56 -4.90
CA THR A 121 10.01 -8.48 -4.39
C THR A 121 10.46 -7.11 -4.91
N MET A 122 9.51 -6.28 -5.29
CA MET A 122 9.71 -4.85 -5.56
C MET A 122 8.99 -4.03 -4.49
N LEU A 123 9.76 -3.29 -3.68
CA LEU A 123 9.21 -2.28 -2.79
C LEU A 123 9.07 -0.97 -3.57
N LEU A 124 7.85 -0.45 -3.76
CA LEU A 124 7.55 0.65 -4.69
C LEU A 124 6.94 1.87 -3.99
N LEU A 125 7.54 3.04 -4.16
CA LEU A 125 6.97 4.33 -3.78
C LEU A 125 6.76 5.18 -5.03
N ALA A 126 5.55 5.68 -5.25
CA ALA A 126 5.19 6.35 -6.49
C ALA A 126 4.37 7.62 -6.29
N ASP A 127 4.60 8.63 -7.14
CA ASP A 127 3.78 9.83 -7.22
C ASP A 127 2.46 9.55 -7.96
N PRO A 128 1.29 9.71 -7.31
CA PRO A 128 -0.01 9.39 -7.91
C PRO A 128 -0.37 10.29 -9.11
N PHE A 129 0.28 11.44 -9.27
CA PHE A 129 -0.07 12.43 -10.30
C PHE A 129 0.78 12.35 -11.57
N SER A 130 1.93 11.67 -11.52
CA SER A 130 2.87 11.55 -12.62
C SER A 130 3.25 10.11 -12.95
N PHE A 131 2.95 9.15 -12.07
CA PHE A 131 3.25 7.75 -12.32
C PHE A 131 1.98 6.92 -12.62
N PRO A 132 1.91 6.20 -13.76
CA PRO A 132 0.78 5.34 -14.10
C PRO A 132 0.88 4.00 -13.34
N ALA A 133 0.65 4.03 -12.02
CA ALA A 133 0.87 2.89 -11.13
C ALA A 133 0.07 1.64 -11.53
N GLU A 134 -1.24 1.80 -11.77
CA GLU A 134 -2.14 0.68 -12.14
C GLU A 134 -1.72 0.02 -13.45
N GLU A 135 -1.33 0.81 -14.47
CA GLU A 135 -0.83 0.28 -15.75
C GLU A 135 0.50 -0.46 -15.56
N THR A 136 1.41 0.13 -14.79
CA THR A 136 2.74 -0.43 -14.55
C THR A 136 2.66 -1.74 -13.77
N ILE A 137 1.82 -1.81 -12.73
CA ILE A 137 1.59 -3.03 -11.95
C ILE A 137 0.92 -4.10 -12.81
N ARG A 138 -0.04 -3.73 -13.67
CA ARG A 138 -0.65 -4.67 -14.62
C ARG A 138 0.38 -5.23 -15.60
N HIS A 139 1.26 -4.39 -16.12
CA HIS A 139 2.35 -4.80 -16.99
C HIS A 139 3.28 -5.79 -16.29
N LEU A 140 3.79 -5.43 -15.10
CA LEU A 140 4.65 -6.29 -14.27
C LEU A 140 4.02 -7.64 -13.95
N ARG A 141 2.73 -7.66 -13.60
CA ARG A 141 1.98 -8.90 -13.37
C ARG A 141 1.95 -9.82 -14.59
N SER A 142 1.98 -9.25 -15.80
CA SER A 142 1.96 -10.01 -17.05
C SER A 142 3.36 -10.46 -17.51
N SER A 143 4.37 -9.61 -17.38
CA SER A 143 5.73 -9.87 -17.87
C SER A 143 6.64 -10.53 -16.83
N HIS A 144 6.42 -10.25 -15.54
CA HIS A 144 7.22 -10.72 -14.40
C HIS A 144 6.33 -11.22 -13.25
N PRO A 145 5.51 -12.27 -13.46
CA PRO A 145 4.55 -12.75 -12.46
C PRO A 145 5.17 -13.31 -11.17
N HIS A 146 6.49 -13.52 -11.14
CA HIS A 146 7.23 -13.97 -9.96
C HIS A 146 7.60 -12.82 -9.02
N ILE A 147 7.53 -11.56 -9.48
CA ILE A 147 7.86 -10.39 -8.68
C ILE A 147 6.59 -9.89 -8.00
N GLN A 148 6.54 -10.00 -6.68
CA GLN A 148 5.52 -9.32 -5.90
C GLN A 148 5.87 -7.84 -5.76
N VAL A 149 4.91 -6.96 -6.02
CA VAL A 149 5.02 -5.52 -5.76
C VAL A 149 4.29 -5.19 -4.47
N ILE A 150 4.97 -4.52 -3.55
CA ILE A 150 4.44 -4.03 -2.27
C ILE A 150 4.85 -2.57 -2.11
N GLY A 151 3.97 -1.72 -1.59
CA GLY A 151 4.32 -0.31 -1.42
C GLY A 151 3.12 0.61 -1.31
N GLY A 152 3.30 1.86 -1.73
CA GLY A 152 2.25 2.86 -1.66
C GLY A 152 2.47 4.07 -2.56
N LEU A 153 1.36 4.72 -2.90
CA LEU A 153 1.36 6.03 -3.52
C LEU A 153 1.55 7.09 -2.44
N ILE A 154 2.45 8.02 -2.68
CA ILE A 154 2.72 9.11 -1.73
C ILE A 154 1.47 9.96 -1.52
N SER A 155 1.21 10.31 -0.26
CA SER A 155 0.14 11.22 0.11
C SER A 155 0.70 12.65 0.22
N SER A 156 0.15 13.59 -0.55
CA SER A 156 0.45 15.01 -0.42
C SER A 156 -0.82 15.83 -0.52
N ALA A 157 -1.07 16.65 0.50
CA ALA A 157 -2.14 17.64 0.51
C ALA A 157 -2.01 18.74 -0.57
N GLN A 158 -0.86 18.88 -1.22
CA GLN A 158 -0.62 19.93 -2.22
C GLN A 158 -0.51 19.34 -3.63
N ALA A 159 -1.35 19.85 -4.54
CA ALA A 159 -1.31 19.55 -5.96
C ALA A 159 -0.11 20.24 -6.64
N ARG A 160 1.09 19.65 -6.50
CA ARG A 160 2.35 19.95 -7.20
C ARG A 160 3.05 21.31 -6.90
N PRO A 161 4.38 21.42 -7.12
CA PRO A 161 5.41 20.37 -7.09
C PRO A 161 6.21 20.50 -5.79
N SER A 162 5.87 19.72 -4.76
CA SER A 162 6.81 19.46 -3.67
C SER A 162 7.59 18.20 -4.02
N ALA A 163 8.93 18.27 -4.01
CA ALA A 163 9.77 17.08 -4.08
C ALA A 163 9.33 16.09 -3.01
N SER A 164 9.08 14.85 -3.40
CA SER A 164 8.36 13.91 -2.54
C SER A 164 8.95 12.51 -2.54
N LEU A 165 10.00 12.25 -3.34
CA LEU A 165 10.68 10.97 -3.45
C LEU A 165 12.21 11.21 -3.41
N PHE A 166 12.97 10.27 -2.87
CA PHE A 166 14.42 10.19 -3.10
C PHE A 166 14.86 8.74 -3.32
N LEU A 167 15.96 8.60 -4.05
CA LEU A 167 16.66 7.35 -4.26
C LEU A 167 18.17 7.65 -4.30
N ASP A 168 18.92 7.02 -3.41
CA ASP A 168 20.36 7.24 -3.21
C ASP A 168 20.72 8.72 -3.17
N GLY A 169 21.57 9.20 -4.09
CA GLY A 169 22.06 10.58 -4.13
C GLY A 169 21.07 11.60 -4.69
N GLU A 170 19.89 11.18 -5.14
CA GLU A 170 19.01 12.01 -5.98
C GLU A 170 17.62 12.19 -5.37
N ILE A 171 17.03 13.37 -5.61
CA ILE A 171 15.68 13.75 -5.17
C ILE A 171 14.78 13.94 -6.39
N TYR A 172 13.57 13.39 -6.32
CA TYR A 172 12.61 13.41 -7.42
C TYR A 172 11.27 14.04 -7.00
N SER A 173 10.63 14.68 -7.97
CA SER A 173 9.28 15.27 -7.85
C SER A 173 8.24 14.53 -8.69
N ASP A 174 8.63 13.43 -9.34
CA ASP A 174 7.80 12.69 -10.28
C ASP A 174 8.15 11.19 -10.33
N GLY A 175 7.28 10.42 -10.98
CA GLY A 175 7.45 9.00 -11.26
C GLY A 175 7.46 8.14 -10.00
N ALA A 176 8.23 7.05 -10.02
CA ALA A 176 8.40 6.16 -8.89
C ALA A 176 9.87 5.83 -8.61
N VAL A 177 10.12 5.44 -7.36
CA VAL A 177 11.39 4.87 -6.88
C VAL A 177 11.09 3.50 -6.28
N ALA A 178 12.01 2.56 -6.44
CA ALA A 178 11.83 1.20 -5.97
C ALA A 178 13.13 0.60 -5.42
N LEU A 179 12.98 -0.38 -4.54
CA LEU A 179 14.03 -1.34 -4.19
C LEU A 179 13.61 -2.71 -4.72
N LEU A 180 14.44 -3.29 -5.59
CA LEU A 180 14.34 -4.69 -5.99
C LEU A 180 15.06 -5.54 -4.95
N ILE A 181 14.34 -6.45 -4.31
CA ILE A 181 14.87 -7.34 -3.29
C ILE A 181 15.04 -8.73 -3.88
N GLY A 182 16.25 -9.26 -3.75
CA GLY A 182 16.60 -10.64 -4.06
C GLY A 182 17.49 -11.25 -2.96
N GLY A 183 17.75 -12.55 -3.06
CA GLY A 183 18.49 -13.32 -2.05
C GLY A 183 17.62 -14.35 -1.32
N SER A 184 18.03 -14.72 -0.11
CA SER A 184 17.34 -15.74 0.71
C SER A 184 16.32 -15.16 1.69
N VAL A 185 16.33 -13.84 1.92
CA VAL A 185 15.30 -13.16 2.73
C VAL A 185 13.90 -13.47 2.23
N GLU A 186 13.01 -13.85 3.14
CA GLU A 186 11.59 -13.98 2.82
C GLU A 186 10.88 -12.64 3.10
N ILE A 187 10.12 -12.14 2.13
CA ILE A 187 9.19 -11.02 2.34
C ILE A 187 7.78 -11.54 2.18
N GLU A 188 7.08 -11.66 3.31
CA GLU A 188 5.68 -12.06 3.35
C GLU A 188 4.78 -10.82 3.20
N PRO A 189 3.91 -10.77 2.18
CA PRO A 189 2.94 -9.70 2.06
C PRO A 189 1.77 -9.91 3.02
N LEU A 190 1.23 -8.81 3.54
CA LEU A 190 -0.06 -8.82 4.25
C LEU A 190 -0.94 -7.73 3.66
N VAL A 191 -2.18 -8.05 3.30
CA VAL A 191 -3.16 -7.09 2.76
C VAL A 191 -4.49 -7.22 3.49
N SER A 192 -5.03 -6.08 3.95
CA SER A 192 -6.37 -5.97 4.54
C SER A 192 -7.12 -4.80 3.91
N GLN A 193 -8.18 -5.12 3.14
CA GLN A 193 -8.95 -4.18 2.32
C GLN A 193 -10.15 -3.57 3.06
N GLY A 194 -10.51 -4.09 4.23
CA GLY A 194 -11.43 -3.43 5.16
C GLY A 194 -12.87 -3.25 4.67
N CYS A 195 -13.35 -4.22 3.89
CA CYS A 195 -14.70 -4.23 3.35
C CYS A 195 -15.45 -5.50 3.69
N ARG A 196 -16.78 -5.37 3.82
CA ARG A 196 -17.71 -6.45 4.13
C ARG A 196 -18.65 -6.70 2.95
N PRO A 197 -18.84 -7.97 2.51
CA PRO A 197 -19.71 -8.27 1.39
C PRO A 197 -21.18 -7.99 1.72
N ILE A 198 -21.92 -7.48 0.73
CA ILE A 198 -23.37 -7.34 0.76
C ILE A 198 -24.01 -8.04 -0.44
N GLY A 199 -25.17 -8.66 -0.22
CA GLY A 199 -25.80 -9.51 -1.23
C GLY A 199 -24.97 -10.76 -1.56
N THR A 200 -25.10 -11.26 -2.79
CA THR A 200 -24.40 -12.47 -3.28
C THR A 200 -23.51 -12.13 -4.47
N PRO A 201 -22.49 -12.95 -4.78
CA PRO A 201 -21.71 -12.80 -5.99
C PRO A 201 -22.58 -12.91 -7.25
N LEU A 202 -22.36 -12.02 -8.22
CA LEU A 202 -23.09 -11.92 -9.47
C LEU A 202 -22.13 -11.86 -10.66
N ILE A 203 -22.49 -12.55 -11.74
CA ILE A 203 -21.74 -12.53 -12.99
C ILE A 203 -22.04 -11.25 -13.76
N VAL A 204 -21.01 -10.56 -14.23
CA VAL A 204 -21.13 -9.45 -15.18
C VAL A 204 -21.58 -9.99 -16.53
N THR A 205 -22.81 -9.67 -16.94
CA THR A 205 -23.36 -10.11 -18.24
C THR A 205 -23.25 -9.06 -19.33
N LYS A 206 -23.03 -7.79 -18.96
CA LYS A 206 -22.78 -6.68 -19.91
C LYS A 206 -21.99 -5.56 -19.24
N ALA A 207 -20.90 -5.12 -19.88
CA ALA A 207 -20.07 -4.00 -19.41
C ALA A 207 -19.39 -3.28 -20.58
N GLU A 208 -19.09 -2.00 -20.40
CA GLU A 208 -18.30 -1.18 -21.32
C GLU A 208 -17.32 -0.32 -20.51
N GLY A 209 -16.01 -0.56 -20.67
CA GLY A 209 -14.99 0.07 -19.83
C GLY A 209 -15.23 -0.22 -18.35
N ASN A 210 -15.38 0.83 -17.54
CA ASN A 210 -15.67 0.73 -16.11
C ASN A 210 -17.17 0.85 -15.78
N LEU A 211 -18.05 0.82 -16.79
CA LEU A 211 -19.50 0.83 -16.63
C LEU A 211 -20.04 -0.60 -16.69
N VAL A 212 -20.58 -1.07 -15.57
CA VAL A 212 -21.28 -2.34 -15.47
C VAL A 212 -22.75 -2.11 -15.77
N HIS A 213 -23.23 -2.62 -16.91
CA HIS A 213 -24.63 -2.46 -17.33
C HIS A 213 -25.53 -3.56 -16.78
N GLU A 214 -25.06 -4.81 -16.77
CA GLU A 214 -25.88 -5.93 -16.35
C GLU A 214 -25.14 -6.92 -15.45
N LEU A 215 -25.85 -7.38 -14.42
CA LEU A 215 -25.42 -8.38 -13.45
C LEU A 215 -26.46 -9.51 -13.38
N GLY A 216 -26.04 -10.70 -13.77
CA GLY A 216 -26.91 -11.87 -13.88
C GLY A 216 -28.14 -11.60 -14.75
N GLY A 217 -27.95 -10.95 -15.91
CA GLY A 217 -29.00 -10.66 -16.88
C GLY A 217 -30.04 -9.62 -16.44
N GLN A 218 -29.73 -8.78 -15.46
CA GLN A 218 -30.56 -7.66 -15.01
C GLN A 218 -29.73 -6.38 -14.91
N PRO A 219 -30.34 -5.18 -15.02
CA PRO A 219 -29.62 -3.92 -14.84
C PRO A 219 -28.84 -3.88 -13.54
N ALA A 220 -27.58 -3.45 -13.60
CA ALA A 220 -26.68 -3.44 -12.45
C ALA A 220 -27.21 -2.55 -11.31
N LEU A 221 -27.74 -1.37 -11.64
CA LEU A 221 -28.32 -0.46 -10.67
C LEU A 221 -29.52 -1.08 -9.95
N LYS A 222 -30.41 -1.77 -10.69
CA LYS A 222 -31.55 -2.46 -10.08
C LYS A 222 -31.09 -3.55 -9.09
N ARG A 223 -30.06 -4.34 -9.45
CA ARG A 223 -29.48 -5.34 -8.54
C ARG A 223 -28.95 -4.70 -7.26
N LEU A 224 -28.26 -3.57 -7.38
CA LEU A 224 -27.75 -2.82 -6.24
C LEU A 224 -28.89 -2.29 -5.35
N GLU A 225 -29.92 -1.71 -5.95
CA GLU A 225 -31.12 -1.22 -5.24
C GLU A 225 -31.84 -2.34 -4.49
N ASP A 226 -32.04 -3.50 -5.12
CA ASP A 226 -32.65 -4.67 -4.50
C ASP A 226 -31.84 -5.14 -3.28
N ILE A 227 -30.50 -5.15 -3.39
CA ILE A 227 -29.60 -5.50 -2.28
C ILE A 227 -29.76 -4.49 -1.14
N ILE A 228 -29.66 -3.19 -1.41
CA ILE A 228 -29.78 -2.14 -0.38
C ILE A 228 -31.16 -2.18 0.30
N ALA A 229 -32.24 -2.40 -0.46
CA ALA A 229 -33.58 -2.50 0.07
C ALA A 229 -33.74 -3.70 1.04
N SER A 230 -32.99 -4.79 0.81
CA SER A 230 -33.01 -5.98 1.67
C SER A 230 -32.19 -5.85 2.96
N MET A 231 -31.31 -4.85 3.06
CA MET A 231 -30.44 -4.63 4.22
C MET A 231 -31.21 -4.03 5.41
N GLU A 232 -30.70 -4.22 6.62
CA GLU A 232 -31.22 -3.56 7.82
C GLU A 232 -30.94 -2.05 7.80
N GLU A 233 -31.74 -1.26 8.51
CA GLU A 233 -31.69 0.21 8.46
C GLU A 233 -30.30 0.77 8.81
N GLY A 234 -29.62 0.20 9.81
CA GLY A 234 -28.27 0.59 10.19
C GLY A 234 -27.21 0.30 9.11
N GLU A 235 -27.37 -0.80 8.37
CA GLU A 235 -26.45 -1.17 7.28
C GLU A 235 -26.68 -0.34 6.02
N ARG A 236 -27.93 0.08 5.76
CA ARG A 236 -28.24 0.98 4.63
C ARG A 236 -27.51 2.31 4.75
N LEU A 237 -27.37 2.83 5.97
CA LEU A 237 -26.64 4.07 6.23
C LEU A 237 -25.12 3.91 5.97
N GLN A 238 -24.56 2.73 6.20
CA GLN A 238 -23.16 2.46 5.83
C GLN A 238 -22.98 2.41 4.30
N ALA A 239 -23.97 1.88 3.58
CA ALA A 239 -23.94 1.81 2.12
C ALA A 239 -24.01 3.19 1.44
N THR A 240 -24.56 4.24 2.07
CA THR A 240 -24.66 5.57 1.42
C THR A 240 -23.32 6.30 1.25
N HIS A 241 -22.29 5.94 2.04
CA HIS A 241 -20.98 6.60 1.99
C HIS A 241 -19.80 5.63 1.83
N GLY A 242 -20.06 4.32 1.80
CA GLY A 242 -19.03 3.29 1.80
C GLY A 242 -19.22 2.23 0.73
N LEU A 243 -19.99 2.47 -0.34
CA LEU A 243 -20.26 1.46 -1.35
C LEU A 243 -19.05 1.14 -2.23
N HIS A 244 -18.71 -0.14 -2.28
CA HIS A 244 -17.62 -0.70 -3.03
C HIS A 244 -18.10 -1.92 -3.83
N VAL A 245 -17.23 -2.38 -4.71
CA VAL A 245 -17.36 -3.65 -5.42
C VAL A 245 -16.09 -4.46 -5.19
N GLY A 246 -16.26 -5.74 -4.88
CA GLY A 246 -15.19 -6.72 -4.93
C GLY A 246 -15.26 -7.49 -6.23
N ARG A 247 -14.17 -7.52 -6.99
CA ARG A 247 -14.04 -8.40 -8.17
C ARG A 247 -13.23 -9.63 -7.81
N VAL A 248 -13.74 -10.81 -8.12
CA VAL A 248 -13.03 -12.07 -7.89
C VAL A 248 -11.76 -12.09 -8.75
N ILE A 249 -10.63 -12.44 -8.14
CA ILE A 249 -9.35 -12.59 -8.84
C ILE A 249 -9.12 -14.03 -9.31
N ASP A 250 -9.49 -15.01 -8.49
CA ASP A 250 -9.38 -16.43 -8.81
C ASP A 250 -10.78 -17.07 -8.94
N GLU A 251 -11.28 -17.13 -10.19
CA GLU A 251 -12.59 -17.71 -10.54
C GLU A 251 -12.62 -19.24 -10.44
N HIS A 252 -11.51 -19.92 -10.14
CA HIS A 252 -11.46 -21.38 -10.03
C HIS A 252 -11.95 -21.90 -8.66
N LYS A 253 -12.21 -21.01 -7.70
CA LYS A 253 -12.70 -21.35 -6.37
C LYS A 253 -14.20 -21.64 -6.38
N ALA A 254 -14.63 -22.60 -5.57
CA ALA A 254 -16.05 -22.96 -5.44
C ALA A 254 -16.82 -21.96 -4.57
N ASP A 255 -16.17 -21.47 -3.50
CA ASP A 255 -16.69 -20.47 -2.58
C ASP A 255 -15.67 -19.32 -2.49
N PHE A 256 -16.16 -18.09 -2.44
CA PHE A 256 -15.33 -16.89 -2.32
C PHE A 256 -15.38 -16.34 -0.89
N ILE A 257 -14.21 -16.06 -0.34
CA ILE A 257 -14.04 -15.50 1.01
C ILE A 257 -13.35 -14.13 0.97
N PRO A 258 -13.37 -13.34 2.05
CA PRO A 258 -12.53 -12.15 2.17
C PRO A 258 -11.06 -12.49 1.84
N GLY A 259 -10.43 -11.66 1.01
CA GLY A 259 -9.10 -11.92 0.43
C GLY A 259 -9.11 -12.51 -0.99
N ASP A 260 -10.24 -13.00 -1.50
CA ASP A 260 -10.39 -13.44 -2.90
C ASP A 260 -10.80 -12.31 -3.85
N PHE A 261 -11.28 -11.21 -3.27
CA PHE A 261 -11.80 -10.06 -3.98
C PHE A 261 -10.76 -8.94 -4.04
N LEU A 262 -10.65 -8.30 -5.19
CA LEU A 262 -10.04 -6.99 -5.34
C LEU A 262 -11.11 -5.92 -5.15
N ILE A 263 -10.96 -5.11 -4.10
CA ILE A 263 -11.92 -4.09 -3.70
C ILE A 263 -11.68 -2.80 -4.47
N ARG A 264 -12.78 -2.21 -4.94
CA ARG A 264 -12.81 -1.00 -5.76
C ARG A 264 -14.00 -0.12 -5.39
N ALA A 265 -13.83 1.18 -5.43
CA ALA A 265 -14.91 2.12 -5.16
C ALA A 265 -16.01 1.99 -6.23
N VAL A 266 -17.27 2.13 -5.81
CA VAL A 266 -18.35 2.48 -6.74
C VAL A 266 -18.29 3.99 -6.95
N LEU A 267 -18.09 4.41 -8.19
CA LEU A 267 -17.89 5.83 -8.56
C LEU A 267 -19.21 6.56 -8.77
N GLY A 268 -20.26 5.82 -9.10
CA GLY A 268 -21.59 6.36 -9.32
C GLY A 268 -22.51 5.36 -10.01
N ALA A 269 -23.74 5.79 -10.26
CA ALA A 269 -24.70 5.04 -11.04
C ALA A 269 -25.47 5.98 -11.96
N ASP A 270 -25.91 5.45 -13.09
CA ASP A 270 -26.73 6.16 -14.06
C ASP A 270 -28.15 5.57 -14.05
N SER A 271 -29.12 6.39 -13.64
CA SER A 271 -30.52 6.00 -13.58
C SER A 271 -31.14 5.76 -14.95
N ASP A 272 -30.61 6.38 -16.01
CA ASP A 272 -31.21 6.28 -17.34
C ASP A 272 -30.81 4.97 -18.02
N SER A 273 -29.52 4.61 -17.98
CA SER A 273 -29.03 3.33 -18.52
C SER A 273 -29.12 2.15 -17.56
N GLY A 274 -29.30 2.41 -16.25
CA GLY A 274 -29.25 1.40 -15.20
C GLY A 274 -27.84 0.86 -14.90
N ALA A 275 -26.80 1.57 -15.35
CA ALA A 275 -25.41 1.18 -15.18
C ALA A 275 -24.83 1.62 -13.83
N VAL A 276 -23.83 0.88 -13.35
CA VAL A 276 -23.01 1.23 -12.19
C VAL A 276 -21.57 1.44 -12.64
N ALA A 277 -21.01 2.62 -12.35
CA ALA A 277 -19.62 2.95 -12.62
C ALA A 277 -18.74 2.50 -11.45
N ILE A 278 -17.66 1.79 -11.74
CA ILE A 278 -16.74 1.25 -10.72
C ILE A 278 -15.30 1.76 -10.96
N GLY A 279 -14.47 1.71 -9.92
CA GLY A 279 -13.05 2.09 -9.97
C GLY A 279 -12.12 1.08 -10.64
N ASP A 280 -12.66 0.17 -11.46
CA ASP A 280 -11.93 -0.89 -12.16
C ASP A 280 -12.66 -1.27 -13.45
N VAL A 281 -12.08 -2.16 -14.24
CA VAL A 281 -12.73 -2.79 -15.39
C VAL A 281 -13.13 -4.20 -14.99
N ALA A 282 -14.42 -4.51 -15.11
CA ALA A 282 -14.96 -5.85 -14.87
C ALA A 282 -15.39 -6.47 -16.22
N PRO A 283 -14.57 -7.35 -16.82
CA PRO A 283 -14.90 -7.99 -18.09
C PRO A 283 -16.20 -8.81 -17.99
N VAL A 284 -16.93 -8.91 -19.10
CA VAL A 284 -18.09 -9.81 -19.19
C VAL A 284 -17.65 -11.24 -18.88
N GLY A 285 -18.41 -11.92 -18.02
CA GLY A 285 -18.11 -13.25 -17.51
C GLY A 285 -17.37 -13.27 -16.17
N SER A 286 -16.80 -12.13 -15.72
CA SER A 286 -16.23 -12.04 -14.37
C SER A 286 -17.32 -11.98 -13.30
N THR A 287 -16.94 -12.39 -12.09
CA THR A 287 -17.78 -12.36 -10.90
C THR A 287 -17.45 -11.14 -10.05
N ILE A 288 -18.48 -10.40 -9.66
CA ILE A 288 -18.37 -9.31 -8.70
C ILE A 288 -19.35 -9.48 -7.54
N GLN A 289 -19.04 -8.87 -6.40
CA GLN A 289 -19.97 -8.75 -5.28
C GLN A 289 -19.91 -7.33 -4.75
N PHE A 290 -21.06 -6.75 -4.42
CA PHE A 290 -21.09 -5.45 -3.76
C PHE A 290 -20.56 -5.56 -2.33
N GLN A 291 -19.95 -4.49 -1.86
CA GLN A 291 -19.21 -4.45 -0.61
C GLN A 291 -19.50 -3.12 0.08
N VAL A 292 -19.41 -3.08 1.40
CA VAL A 292 -19.45 -1.85 2.19
C VAL A 292 -18.19 -1.72 3.01
N ARG A 293 -17.68 -0.49 3.10
CA ARG A 293 -16.57 -0.16 3.99
C ARG A 293 -17.01 -0.33 5.44
N ASP A 294 -16.26 -1.11 6.21
CA ASP A 294 -16.67 -1.51 7.55
C ASP A 294 -15.45 -1.63 8.47
N ALA A 295 -15.41 -0.80 9.52
CA ALA A 295 -14.30 -0.75 10.45
C ALA A 295 -14.08 -2.09 11.17
N ARG A 296 -15.17 -2.77 11.55
CA ARG A 296 -15.08 -4.06 12.23
C ARG A 296 -14.58 -5.15 11.28
N ALA A 297 -15.07 -5.18 10.05
CA ALA A 297 -14.56 -6.11 9.05
C ALA A 297 -13.07 -5.88 8.77
N ALA A 298 -12.62 -4.61 8.77
CA ALA A 298 -11.21 -4.27 8.63
C ALA A 298 -10.36 -4.74 9.82
N THR A 299 -10.90 -4.67 11.03
CA THR A 299 -10.27 -5.24 12.24
C THR A 299 -10.18 -6.76 12.14
N ASP A 300 -11.31 -7.44 11.90
CA ASP A 300 -11.40 -8.90 11.86
C ASP A 300 -10.49 -9.48 10.75
N GLU A 301 -10.45 -8.84 9.58
CA GLU A 301 -9.58 -9.24 8.47
C GLU A 301 -8.10 -9.09 8.82
N LEU A 302 -7.68 -7.93 9.35
CA LEU A 302 -6.29 -7.68 9.71
C LEU A 302 -5.83 -8.64 10.82
N GLU A 303 -6.64 -8.85 11.86
CA GLU A 303 -6.32 -9.79 12.94
C GLU A 303 -6.25 -11.24 12.42
N HIS A 304 -7.13 -11.62 11.49
CA HIS A 304 -7.06 -12.92 10.85
C HIS A 304 -5.75 -13.10 10.08
N GLN A 305 -5.36 -12.11 9.26
CA GLN A 305 -4.09 -12.16 8.51
C GLN A 305 -2.88 -12.24 9.46
N VAL A 306 -2.80 -11.33 10.43
CA VAL A 306 -1.72 -11.29 11.44
C VAL A 306 -1.60 -12.61 12.20
N SER A 307 -2.72 -13.26 12.56
CA SER A 307 -2.69 -14.54 13.27
C SER A 307 -2.12 -15.70 12.46
N ARG A 308 -2.11 -15.58 11.12
CA ARG A 308 -1.62 -16.60 10.19
C ARG A 308 -0.21 -16.30 9.69
N THR A 309 0.23 -15.06 9.81
CA THR A 309 1.59 -14.66 9.44
C THR A 309 2.58 -15.09 10.53
N PRO A 310 3.63 -15.87 10.19
CA PRO A 310 4.70 -16.15 11.12
C PRO A 310 5.37 -14.87 11.61
N THR A 311 5.92 -14.90 12.83
CA THR A 311 6.58 -13.73 13.41
C THR A 311 7.70 -13.21 12.50
N GLY A 312 7.63 -11.92 12.15
CA GLY A 312 8.62 -11.23 11.33
C GLY A 312 9.75 -10.61 12.15
N CYS A 313 10.87 -10.32 11.49
CA CYS A 313 12.02 -9.60 12.08
C CYS A 313 11.93 -8.08 11.89
N GLY A 314 11.11 -7.63 10.93
CA GLY A 314 10.80 -6.23 10.69
C GLY A 314 9.65 -6.10 9.69
N ALA A 315 8.97 -4.96 9.65
CA ALA A 315 7.92 -4.72 8.67
C ALA A 315 7.82 -3.26 8.19
N LEU A 316 7.40 -3.11 6.93
CA LEU A 316 6.93 -1.85 6.37
C LEU A 316 5.41 -1.87 6.31
N LEU A 317 4.75 -0.83 6.82
CA LEU A 317 3.30 -0.65 6.73
C LEU A 317 2.92 0.51 5.82
N PHE A 318 2.09 0.22 4.82
CA PHE A 318 1.46 1.18 3.92
C PHE A 318 -0.04 1.17 4.19
N THR A 319 -0.54 2.15 4.95
CA THR A 319 -1.97 2.22 5.31
C THR A 319 -2.65 3.39 4.61
N CYS A 320 -3.91 3.24 4.22
CA CYS A 320 -4.63 4.28 3.51
C CYS A 320 -4.90 5.53 4.36
N ASN A 321 -4.81 6.72 3.77
CA ASN A 321 -5.27 7.97 4.37
C ASN A 321 -6.72 7.94 4.87
N GLY A 322 -7.57 7.09 4.29
CA GLY A 322 -8.94 6.90 4.76
C GLY A 322 -9.07 6.04 6.02
N ARG A 323 -8.00 5.37 6.47
CA ARG A 323 -7.93 4.54 7.69
C ARG A 323 -7.44 5.40 8.87
N GLY A 324 -6.83 4.79 9.89
CA GLY A 324 -6.52 5.47 11.15
C GLY A 324 -7.78 6.05 11.80
N THR A 325 -7.69 7.27 12.31
CA THR A 325 -8.83 7.96 12.94
C THR A 325 -10.01 8.27 12.00
N ASN A 326 -9.83 8.17 10.68
CA ASN A 326 -10.90 8.35 9.70
C ASN A 326 -11.81 7.12 9.53
N LEU A 327 -11.38 5.94 10.00
CA LEU A 327 -12.17 4.70 9.95
C LEU A 327 -12.44 4.11 11.34
N PHE A 328 -11.47 4.19 12.24
CA PHE A 328 -11.50 3.52 13.52
C PHE A 328 -11.77 4.50 14.67
N GLU A 329 -12.46 4.02 15.70
CA GLU A 329 -12.73 4.80 16.92
C GLU A 329 -11.48 5.00 17.78
N THR A 330 -10.41 4.22 17.53
CA THR A 330 -9.16 4.24 18.28
C THR A 330 -7.99 4.57 17.38
N THR A 331 -7.00 5.29 17.91
CA THR A 331 -5.74 5.59 17.23
C THR A 331 -4.85 4.35 17.11
N ASN A 332 -3.90 4.38 16.17
CA ASN A 332 -2.87 3.34 16.00
C ASN A 332 -3.42 1.96 15.62
N HIS A 333 -4.59 1.91 14.99
CA HIS A 333 -5.32 0.67 14.80
C HIS A 333 -4.49 -0.37 14.03
N ASP A 334 -3.95 0.02 12.88
CA ASP A 334 -3.25 -0.89 11.97
C ASP A 334 -1.84 -1.18 12.46
N ALA A 335 -1.14 -0.12 12.88
CA ALA A 335 0.22 -0.22 13.39
C ALA A 335 0.31 -1.16 14.59
N SER A 336 -0.59 -1.01 15.58
CA SER A 336 -0.57 -1.86 16.78
C SER A 336 -0.82 -3.34 16.49
N ARG A 337 -1.70 -3.65 15.53
CA ARG A 337 -2.02 -5.02 15.15
C ARG A 337 -0.91 -5.66 14.34
N LEU A 338 -0.32 -4.93 13.39
CA LEU A 338 0.84 -5.44 12.67
C LEU A 338 2.02 -5.66 13.61
N ALA A 339 2.34 -4.69 14.47
CA ALA A 339 3.47 -4.75 15.39
C ALA A 339 3.40 -5.97 16.33
N ALA A 340 2.20 -6.46 16.65
CA ALA A 340 2.00 -7.64 17.49
C ALA A 340 2.61 -8.94 16.91
N CYS A 341 2.80 -9.03 15.59
CA CYS A 341 3.49 -10.16 14.95
C CYS A 341 4.94 -9.88 14.57
N ILE A 342 5.50 -8.73 14.96
CA ILE A 342 6.87 -8.34 14.61
C ILE A 342 7.75 -8.32 15.84
N HIS A 343 8.88 -9.03 15.78
CA HIS A 343 9.83 -9.08 16.88
C HIS A 343 10.34 -7.67 17.24
N ARG A 344 10.23 -7.30 18.52
CA ARG A 344 10.58 -5.97 19.06
C ARG A 344 9.83 -4.80 18.38
N GLU A 345 8.69 -5.06 17.73
CA GLU A 345 7.89 -4.03 17.04
C GLU A 345 8.72 -3.22 16.04
N VAL A 346 9.67 -3.86 15.33
CA VAL A 346 10.49 -3.19 14.30
C VAL A 346 9.64 -2.90 13.07
N VAL A 347 8.84 -1.84 13.18
CA VAL A 347 7.85 -1.42 12.17
C VAL A 347 8.07 0.03 11.85
N ALA A 348 8.03 0.36 10.56
CA ALA A 348 7.96 1.74 10.09
C ALA A 348 7.08 1.79 8.84
N GLY A 349 6.67 2.98 8.42
CA GLY A 349 5.75 3.06 7.30
C GLY A 349 5.13 4.43 7.10
N MET A 350 4.08 4.47 6.30
CA MET A 350 3.39 5.71 5.96
C MET A 350 1.91 5.54 5.71
N PHE A 351 1.20 6.66 5.83
CA PHE A 351 -0.13 6.82 5.27
C PHE A 351 -0.04 7.13 3.77
N CYS A 352 -0.86 6.48 2.96
CA CYS A 352 -0.76 6.43 1.51
C CYS A 352 -2.04 6.96 0.83
N ALA A 353 -1.88 7.52 -0.38
CA ALA A 353 -2.98 7.86 -1.27
C ALA A 353 -3.52 6.65 -2.07
N GLY A 354 -2.86 5.50 -1.93
CA GLY A 354 -3.21 4.21 -2.50
C GLY A 354 -2.16 3.19 -2.10
N GLU A 355 -2.56 1.94 -1.88
CA GLU A 355 -1.68 0.91 -1.34
C GLU A 355 -1.38 -0.12 -2.42
N ILE A 356 -0.20 -0.75 -2.37
CA ILE A 356 0.19 -1.76 -3.35
C ILE A 356 0.51 -3.04 -2.60
N GLY A 357 -0.12 -4.13 -3.02
CA GLY A 357 0.06 -5.44 -2.40
C GLY A 357 -0.66 -6.54 -3.17
N PRO A 358 -0.33 -7.81 -2.91
CA PRO A 358 -0.93 -8.91 -3.62
C PRO A 358 -2.32 -9.29 -3.13
N VAL A 359 -3.17 -9.68 -4.09
CA VAL A 359 -4.38 -10.49 -3.86
C VAL A 359 -4.12 -11.83 -4.52
N SER A 360 -4.14 -12.91 -3.73
CA SER A 360 -3.62 -14.20 -4.17
C SER A 360 -2.15 -14.07 -4.66
N ALA A 361 -1.80 -14.54 -5.85
CA ALA A 361 -0.42 -14.55 -6.34
C ALA A 361 -0.01 -13.27 -7.10
N GLN A 362 -0.86 -12.23 -7.12
CA GLN A 362 -0.71 -11.11 -8.04
C GLN A 362 -0.85 -9.77 -7.34
N SER A 363 0.05 -8.83 -7.61
CA SER A 363 -0.02 -7.47 -7.08
C SER A 363 -1.04 -6.59 -7.80
N PHE A 364 -1.70 -5.76 -7.01
CA PHE A 364 -2.67 -4.76 -7.46
C PHE A 364 -2.43 -3.44 -6.71
N LEU A 365 -2.85 -2.34 -7.34
CA LEU A 365 -3.09 -1.10 -6.60
C LEU A 365 -4.43 -1.24 -5.85
N HIS A 366 -4.50 -0.68 -4.66
CA HIS A 366 -5.65 -0.73 -3.77
C HIS A 366 -6.05 0.68 -3.34
N GLY A 367 -7.27 0.78 -2.83
CA GLY A 367 -7.71 1.92 -2.04
C GLY A 367 -8.32 1.42 -0.74
N PHE A 368 -8.30 2.25 0.30
CA PHE A 368 -8.89 1.96 1.61
C PHE A 368 -8.29 0.76 2.34
N THR A 369 -7.06 0.38 1.99
CA THR A 369 -6.41 -0.87 2.41
C THR A 369 -5.27 -0.59 3.39
N ALA A 370 -4.82 -1.60 4.13
CA ALA A 370 -3.42 -1.68 4.59
C ALA A 370 -2.69 -2.78 3.84
N SER A 371 -1.49 -2.47 3.39
CA SER A 371 -0.54 -3.40 2.80
C SER A 371 0.75 -3.37 3.62
N ALA A 372 1.34 -4.52 3.89
CA ALA A 372 2.61 -4.62 4.59
C ALA A 372 3.58 -5.56 3.90
N ALA A 373 4.87 -5.24 4.01
CA ALA A 373 5.98 -6.14 3.68
C ALA A 373 6.62 -6.59 5.00
N ILE A 374 6.50 -7.89 5.31
CA ILE A 374 7.02 -8.47 6.55
C ILE A 374 8.28 -9.26 6.21
N PHE A 375 9.41 -8.80 6.74
CA PHE A 375 10.72 -9.38 6.49
C PHE A 375 11.00 -10.52 7.47
N ARG A 376 11.52 -11.62 6.93
CA ARG A 376 11.87 -12.85 7.67
C ARG A 376 13.25 -13.31 7.19
N ASP A 377 14.23 -13.15 8.07
CA ASP A 377 15.62 -13.63 7.92
C ASP A 377 15.88 -14.79 8.90
#